data_AF-A0A1B6IIM1-F1
#
_entry.id   AF-A0A1B6IIM1-F1
#
_cell.length_a   1.000
_cell.length_b   1.000
_cell.length_c   1.000
_cell.angle_alpha   90.00
_cell.angle_beta   90.00
_cell.angle_gamma   90.00
#
_symmetry.space_group_name_H-M   'P 1'
#
loop_
_entity.id
_entity.type
_entity.pdbx_description
1 polymer ?
#
loop_
_entity_poly.entity_id
_entity_poly.type
_entity_poly.pdbx_seq_one_letter_code
_entity_poly.pdbx_strand_id
1 'polypeptide(L)'
;MHVAVIGAGAAGLCAARYLSVDNSGFTCVVFEQTNSVGGTWVYTENTGKDEYGLPICSSMYKNLRTNLGKENMEFPGFPFVNSKSFVTAAEVRQYLEDFANNYNLKKNIKFLHHVTHVLPKDDKWEITSINLPENKEATEEFDAVIICNGHHNEPYMGNFPGVADFKGEVMHSHSYRTPEKFSNKTVLICGAGPSGIDITYDLANCASKINTRSITC
;
A
#
# COMPACT_ATOMS: atom_id res chain seq x y z
N MET A 1 -1.82 28.15 3.90
CA MET A 1 -0.61 27.31 4.04
C MET A 1 -0.53 26.32 2.89
N HIS A 2 0.66 26.08 2.36
CA HIS A 2 0.95 25.11 1.31
C HIS A 2 1.48 23.81 1.93
N VAL A 3 0.80 22.69 1.67
CA VAL A 3 1.02 21.42 2.37
C VAL A 3 1.44 20.31 1.41
N ALA A 4 2.54 19.63 1.69
CA ALA A 4 2.93 18.40 1.00
C ALA A 4 2.25 17.18 1.64
N VAL A 5 1.70 16.29 0.83
CA VAL A 5 1.21 14.98 1.27
C VAL A 5 2.01 13.90 0.54
N ILE A 6 2.60 12.96 1.28
CA ILE A 6 3.44 11.91 0.69
C ILE A 6 2.68 10.59 0.67
N GLY A 7 2.22 10.18 -0.52
CA GLY A 7 1.44 8.98 -0.78
C GLY A 7 -0.04 9.29 -1.02
N ALA A 8 -0.62 8.69 -2.06
CA ALA A 8 -2.03 8.76 -2.44
C ALA A 8 -2.79 7.45 -2.13
N GLY A 9 -2.39 6.76 -1.06
CA GLY A 9 -3.19 5.72 -0.43
C GLY A 9 -4.39 6.29 0.36
N ALA A 10 -5.12 5.43 1.07
CA ALA A 10 -6.31 5.84 1.82
C ALA A 10 -6.06 7.05 2.76
N ALA A 11 -4.95 7.04 3.50
CA ALA A 11 -4.58 8.14 4.40
C ALA A 11 -4.34 9.46 3.65
N GLY A 12 -3.59 9.42 2.54
CA GLY A 12 -3.29 10.60 1.73
C GLY A 12 -4.50 11.16 1.01
N LEU A 13 -5.40 10.30 0.51
CA LEU A 13 -6.67 10.73 -0.06
C LEU A 13 -7.56 11.41 0.99
N CYS A 14 -7.62 10.87 2.20
CA CYS A 14 -8.33 11.49 3.31
C CYS A 14 -7.75 12.88 3.64
N ALA A 15 -6.43 12.98 3.80
CA ALA A 15 -5.75 14.25 4.05
C ALA A 15 -6.01 15.28 2.93
N ALA A 16 -5.85 14.86 1.66
CA ALA A 16 -6.09 15.71 0.51
C ALA A 16 -7.54 16.21 0.43
N ARG A 17 -8.54 15.39 0.80
CA ARG A 17 -9.94 15.82 0.89
C ARG A 17 -10.11 16.98 1.85
N TYR A 18 -9.61 16.85 3.08
CA TYR A 18 -9.79 17.89 4.09
C TYR A 18 -9.00 19.16 3.79
N LEU A 19 -7.82 19.04 3.17
CA LEU A 19 -7.05 20.20 2.69
C LEU A 19 -7.73 20.92 1.53
N SER A 20 -8.50 20.20 0.70
CA SER A 20 -9.15 20.73 -0.51
C SER A 20 -10.55 21.30 -0.29
N VAL A 21 -11.05 21.35 0.95
CA VAL A 21 -12.35 21.96 1.26
C VAL A 21 -12.29 23.47 1.01
N ASP A 22 -13.35 24.04 0.43
CA ASP A 22 -13.43 25.49 0.21
C ASP A 22 -13.28 26.26 1.52
N ASN A 23 -12.50 27.34 1.48
CA ASN A 23 -12.15 28.17 2.65
C ASN A 23 -11.36 27.43 3.74
N SER A 24 -10.70 26.30 3.43
CA SER A 24 -9.81 25.61 4.37
C SER A 24 -8.59 26.47 4.77
N GLY A 25 -8.19 27.43 3.92
CA GLY A 25 -6.95 28.18 4.07
C GLY A 25 -5.69 27.40 3.65
N PHE A 26 -5.87 26.20 3.09
CA PHE A 26 -4.80 25.31 2.64
C PHE A 26 -4.79 25.12 1.13
N THR A 27 -3.60 24.90 0.58
CA THR A 27 -3.39 24.27 -0.72
C THR A 27 -2.51 23.04 -0.53
N CYS A 28 -2.64 22.03 -1.39
CA CYS A 28 -1.84 20.81 -1.24
C CYS A 28 -1.30 20.28 -2.56
N VAL A 29 -0.14 19.62 -2.46
CA VAL A 29 0.44 18.77 -3.49
C VAL A 29 0.63 17.39 -2.89
N VAL A 30 0.08 16.37 -3.55
CA VAL A 30 0.25 14.98 -3.16
C VAL A 30 1.28 14.35 -4.08
N PHE A 31 2.33 13.77 -3.53
CA PHE A 31 3.32 13.01 -4.29
C PHE A 31 3.00 11.52 -4.19
N GLU A 32 2.83 10.85 -5.33
CA GLU A 32 2.53 9.41 -5.39
C GLU A 32 3.53 8.72 -6.30
N GLN A 33 4.19 7.68 -5.78
CA GLN A 33 5.19 6.92 -6.53
C GLN A 33 4.58 6.17 -7.71
N THR A 34 3.35 5.67 -7.57
CA THR A 34 2.68 4.90 -8.63
C THR A 34 1.90 5.81 -9.58
N ASN A 35 1.31 5.22 -10.62
CA ASN A 35 0.47 5.92 -11.59
C ASN A 35 -1.02 5.96 -11.19
N SER A 36 -1.37 5.56 -9.97
CA SER A 36 -2.76 5.46 -9.54
C SER A 36 -2.92 5.74 -8.04
N VAL A 37 -4.13 6.08 -7.62
CA VAL A 37 -4.46 6.18 -6.19
C VAL A 37 -4.77 4.81 -5.61
N GLY A 38 -4.77 4.72 -4.28
CA GLY A 38 -5.21 3.51 -3.56
C GLY A 38 -4.09 2.83 -2.76
N GLY A 39 -2.83 3.18 -3.01
CA GLY A 39 -1.69 2.67 -2.26
C GLY A 39 -1.62 1.16 -2.28
N THR A 40 -1.62 0.51 -1.10
CA THR A 40 -1.53 -0.96 -1.02
C THR A 40 -2.65 -1.66 -1.79
N TRP A 41 -3.84 -1.07 -1.96
CA TRP A 41 -4.97 -1.72 -2.63
C TRP A 41 -4.80 -1.85 -4.16
N VAL A 42 -3.75 -1.25 -4.71
CA VAL A 42 -3.36 -1.41 -6.11
C VAL A 42 -2.68 -2.76 -6.28
N TYR A 43 -3.44 -3.78 -6.67
CA TYR A 43 -2.90 -5.10 -6.99
C TYR A 43 -1.95 -5.06 -8.19
N THR A 44 -0.85 -5.81 -8.11
CA THR A 44 0.09 -6.08 -9.21
C THR A 44 0.64 -7.50 -9.06
N GLU A 45 0.83 -8.21 -10.17
CA GLU A 45 1.49 -9.53 -10.16
C GLU A 45 3.00 -9.44 -9.85
N ASN A 46 3.59 -8.26 -10.09
CA ASN A 46 5.02 -8.02 -9.89
C ASN A 46 5.36 -7.92 -8.38
N THR A 47 6.58 -8.33 -8.03
CA THR A 47 7.11 -8.29 -6.66
C THR A 47 8.54 -7.76 -6.68
N GLY A 48 9.04 -7.28 -5.54
CA GLY A 48 10.38 -6.70 -5.45
C GLY A 48 10.39 -5.26 -5.92
N LYS A 49 10.83 -5.01 -7.16
CA LYS A 49 10.98 -3.66 -7.71
C LYS A 49 10.06 -3.42 -8.90
N ASP A 50 9.59 -2.19 -9.06
CA ASP A 50 8.81 -1.73 -10.20
C ASP A 50 9.71 -1.39 -11.42
N GLU A 51 9.10 -0.90 -12.48
CA GLU A 51 9.79 -0.54 -13.74
C GLU A 51 10.81 0.61 -13.58
N TYR A 52 10.73 1.39 -12.50
CA TYR A 52 11.67 2.46 -12.15
C TYR A 52 12.71 2.00 -11.12
N GLY A 53 12.73 0.71 -10.77
CA GLY A 53 13.69 0.14 -9.81
C GLY A 53 13.38 0.46 -8.34
N LEU A 54 12.19 0.99 -8.05
CA LEU A 54 11.72 1.30 -6.71
C LEU A 54 10.96 0.12 -6.10
N PRO A 55 10.93 -0.04 -4.76
CA PRO A 55 10.18 -1.10 -4.12
C PRO A 55 8.69 -1.04 -4.47
N ILE A 56 8.12 -2.20 -4.82
CA ILE A 56 6.68 -2.34 -5.02
C ILE A 56 6.01 -2.26 -3.64
N CYS A 57 5.19 -1.23 -3.41
CA CYS A 57 4.55 -1.03 -2.11
C CYS A 57 3.35 -1.96 -1.83
N SER A 58 2.79 -2.59 -2.86
CA SER A 58 1.61 -3.44 -2.72
C SER A 58 1.94 -4.84 -2.20
N SER A 59 1.30 -5.20 -1.09
CA SER A 59 1.33 -6.54 -0.50
C SER A 59 0.05 -7.33 -0.80
N MET A 60 -0.79 -6.86 -1.72
CA MET A 60 -2.07 -7.53 -2.03
C MET A 60 -1.88 -8.79 -2.85
N TYR A 61 -2.76 -9.76 -2.63
CA TYR A 61 -2.87 -10.99 -3.39
C TYR A 61 -4.28 -11.17 -3.94
N LYS A 62 -4.41 -11.98 -4.99
CA LYS A 62 -5.56 -12.04 -5.89
C LYS A 62 -6.89 -12.30 -5.19
N ASN A 63 -6.90 -13.17 -4.19
CA ASN A 63 -8.13 -13.61 -3.51
C ASN A 63 -8.43 -12.85 -2.22
N LEU A 64 -7.65 -11.81 -1.90
CA LEU A 64 -7.78 -11.09 -0.63
C LEU A 64 -9.18 -10.48 -0.48
N ARG A 65 -9.76 -10.72 0.69
CA ARG A 65 -10.94 -10.00 1.19
C ARG A 65 -10.56 -9.22 2.43
N THR A 66 -11.33 -8.19 2.74
CA THR A 66 -11.08 -7.38 3.94
C THR A 66 -11.18 -8.27 5.19
N ASN A 67 -10.26 -8.08 6.12
CA ASN A 67 -10.28 -8.72 7.44
C ASN A 67 -11.14 -7.92 8.45
N LEU A 68 -11.60 -6.73 8.06
CA LEU A 68 -12.57 -5.89 8.78
C LEU A 68 -13.86 -5.78 7.96
N GLY A 69 -14.98 -5.60 8.64
CA GLY A 69 -16.22 -5.19 7.99
C GLY A 69 -16.04 -3.80 7.38
N LYS A 70 -16.46 -3.63 6.13
CA LYS A 70 -16.29 -2.41 5.33
C LYS A 70 -16.88 -1.18 6.04
N GLU A 71 -17.87 -1.37 6.89
CA GLU A 71 -18.51 -0.32 7.68
C GLU A 71 -17.50 0.37 8.62
N ASN A 72 -16.42 -0.33 9.02
CA ASN A 72 -15.30 0.26 9.79
C ASN A 72 -14.21 0.88 8.88
N MET A 73 -14.29 0.65 7.57
CA MET A 73 -13.35 1.14 6.57
C MET A 73 -13.89 2.36 5.81
N GLU A 74 -15.18 2.68 5.97
CA GLU A 74 -15.84 3.80 5.30
C GLU A 74 -15.28 5.14 5.79
N PHE A 75 -14.91 6.00 4.82
CA PHE A 75 -14.75 7.41 5.09
C PHE A 75 -16.11 8.04 5.45
N PRO A 76 -16.15 8.92 6.47
CA PRO A 76 -17.38 9.60 6.84
C PRO A 76 -18.06 10.32 5.67
N GLY A 77 -19.35 10.03 5.49
CA GLY A 77 -20.18 10.59 4.42
C GLY A 77 -19.90 10.03 3.03
N PHE A 78 -19.15 8.93 2.90
CA PHE A 78 -18.88 8.27 1.61
C PHE A 78 -18.94 6.75 1.80
N PRO A 79 -20.14 6.13 1.73
CA PRO A 79 -20.32 4.70 2.00
C PRO A 79 -19.89 3.82 0.81
N PHE A 80 -19.63 2.54 1.07
CA PHE A 80 -19.45 1.55 -0.02
C PHE A 80 -20.79 1.25 -0.69
N VAL A 81 -20.75 0.94 -2.00
CA VAL A 81 -21.93 0.52 -2.76
C VAL A 81 -22.34 -0.94 -2.48
N ASN A 82 -21.39 -1.81 -2.10
CA ASN A 82 -21.65 -3.23 -1.90
C ASN A 82 -22.43 -3.50 -0.60
N SER A 83 -23.44 -4.37 -0.63
CA SER A 83 -24.21 -4.77 0.56
C SER A 83 -23.47 -5.75 1.49
N LYS A 84 -22.49 -6.52 1.01
CA LYS A 84 -21.70 -7.45 1.83
C LYS A 84 -20.76 -6.68 2.76
N SER A 85 -20.55 -7.16 3.98
CA SER A 85 -19.66 -6.50 4.94
C SER A 85 -18.17 -6.76 4.67
N PHE A 86 -17.79 -7.97 4.28
CA PHE A 86 -16.40 -8.27 3.88
C PHE A 86 -16.30 -8.22 2.37
N VAL A 87 -15.57 -7.21 1.86
CA VAL A 87 -15.45 -6.93 0.43
C VAL A 87 -14.09 -7.39 -0.10
N THR A 88 -13.95 -7.48 -1.42
CA THR A 88 -12.69 -7.84 -2.08
C THR A 88 -11.71 -6.66 -2.10
N ALA A 89 -10.41 -6.94 -2.25
CA ALA A 89 -9.41 -5.89 -2.43
C ALA A 89 -9.71 -4.96 -3.61
N ALA A 90 -10.25 -5.51 -4.70
CA ALA A 90 -10.65 -4.74 -5.89
C ALA A 90 -11.78 -3.75 -5.60
N GLU A 91 -12.74 -4.12 -4.74
CA GLU A 91 -13.82 -3.23 -4.32
C GLU A 91 -13.32 -2.10 -3.40
N VAL A 92 -12.34 -2.36 -2.54
CA VAL A 92 -11.68 -1.29 -1.77
C VAL A 92 -10.89 -0.35 -2.68
N ARG A 93 -10.18 -0.89 -3.67
CA ARG A 93 -9.50 -0.07 -4.68
C ARG A 93 -10.49 0.84 -5.42
N GLN A 94 -11.60 0.28 -5.89
CA GLN A 94 -12.63 1.04 -6.60
C GLN A 94 -13.23 2.12 -5.70
N TYR A 95 -13.51 1.81 -4.44
CA TYR A 95 -13.99 2.79 -3.46
C TYR A 95 -13.05 3.99 -3.29
N LEU A 96 -11.73 3.76 -3.19
CA LEU A 96 -10.74 4.83 -3.06
C LEU A 96 -10.60 5.67 -4.35
N GLU A 97 -10.71 5.01 -5.50
CA GLU A 97 -10.75 5.65 -6.81
C GLU A 97 -11.99 6.54 -6.97
N ASP A 98 -13.17 6.04 -6.61
CA ASP A 98 -14.43 6.78 -6.62
C ASP A 98 -14.39 7.98 -5.66
N PHE A 99 -13.81 7.81 -4.47
CA PHE A 99 -13.60 8.89 -3.52
C PHE A 99 -12.71 9.99 -4.10
N ALA A 100 -11.58 9.63 -4.71
CA ALA A 100 -10.67 10.59 -5.32
C ALA A 100 -11.33 11.35 -6.48
N ASN A 101 -12.16 10.66 -7.28
CA ASN A 101 -12.89 11.26 -8.40
C ASN A 101 -14.02 12.18 -7.91
N ASN A 102 -14.82 11.74 -6.92
CA ASN A 102 -15.95 12.50 -6.38
C ASN A 102 -15.54 13.87 -5.82
N TYR A 103 -14.39 13.93 -5.13
CA TYR A 103 -13.86 15.18 -4.58
C TYR A 103 -12.83 15.86 -5.51
N ASN A 104 -12.66 15.38 -6.74
CA ASN A 104 -11.71 15.91 -7.73
C ASN A 104 -10.30 16.10 -7.16
N LEU A 105 -9.81 15.11 -6.40
CA LEU A 105 -8.53 15.20 -5.68
C LEU A 105 -7.33 15.00 -6.59
N LYS A 106 -7.51 14.26 -7.68
CA LYS A 106 -6.43 13.90 -8.62
C LYS A 106 -5.71 15.11 -9.23
N LYS A 107 -6.40 16.26 -9.34
CA LYS A 107 -5.80 17.51 -9.80
C LYS A 107 -4.63 17.99 -8.92
N ASN A 108 -4.59 17.56 -7.66
CA ASN A 108 -3.55 17.91 -6.69
C ASN A 108 -2.46 16.83 -6.61
N ILE A 109 -2.57 15.73 -7.34
CA ILE A 109 -1.68 14.56 -7.24
C ILE A 109 -0.66 14.58 -8.38
N LYS A 110 0.62 14.60 -8.01
CA LYS A 110 1.75 14.31 -8.90
C LYS A 110 2.01 12.80 -8.84
N PHE A 111 1.45 12.07 -9.81
CA PHE A 111 1.73 10.64 -10.00
C PHE A 111 3.14 10.43 -10.53
N LEU A 112 3.67 9.21 -10.33
CA LEU A 112 5.02 8.85 -10.73
C LEU A 112 6.07 9.83 -10.19
N HIS A 113 5.83 10.37 -9.00
CA HIS A 113 6.78 11.20 -8.27
C HIS A 113 7.20 10.49 -6.99
N HIS A 114 8.45 10.07 -6.94
CA HIS A 114 9.03 9.43 -5.76
C HIS A 114 9.71 10.49 -4.89
N VAL A 115 9.23 10.67 -3.67
CA VAL A 115 9.88 11.55 -2.70
C VAL A 115 11.11 10.86 -2.14
N THR A 116 12.27 11.49 -2.23
CA THR A 116 13.55 10.96 -1.74
C THR A 116 13.96 11.57 -0.41
N HIS A 117 13.64 12.86 -0.18
CA HIS A 117 14.03 13.59 1.02
C HIS A 117 12.92 14.50 1.52
N VAL A 118 12.83 14.59 2.85
CA VAL A 118 11.99 15.52 3.60
C VAL A 118 12.87 16.13 4.68
N LEU A 119 13.25 17.40 4.51
CA LEU A 119 14.20 18.07 5.40
C LEU A 119 13.57 19.34 5.99
N PRO A 120 13.76 19.63 7.28
CA PRO A 120 13.37 20.92 7.82
C PRO A 120 14.26 22.02 7.22
N LYS A 121 13.66 23.18 6.91
CA LYS A 121 14.35 24.37 6.42
C LYS A 121 13.72 25.60 7.04
N ASP A 122 14.43 26.23 7.98
CA ASP A 122 13.91 27.34 8.79
C ASP A 122 12.55 26.99 9.43
N ASP A 123 11.48 27.72 9.10
CA ASP A 123 10.10 27.50 9.55
C ASP A 123 9.27 26.64 8.58
N LYS A 124 9.92 26.01 7.59
CA LYS A 124 9.32 25.25 6.49
C LYS A 124 9.95 23.86 6.32
N TRP A 125 9.51 23.17 5.28
CA TRP A 125 10.00 21.87 4.85
C TRP A 125 10.46 21.93 3.39
N GLU A 126 11.64 21.39 3.12
CA GLU A 126 12.11 21.12 1.77
C GLU A 126 11.81 19.66 1.40
N ILE A 127 11.08 19.45 0.30
CA ILE A 127 10.70 18.13 -0.19
C ILE A 127 11.35 17.91 -1.56
N THR A 128 12.23 16.92 -1.63
CA THR A 128 12.87 16.51 -2.90
C THR A 128 12.13 15.31 -3.47
N SER A 129 11.72 15.40 -4.73
CA SER A 129 11.07 14.31 -5.45
C SER A 129 11.64 14.13 -6.86
N ILE A 130 11.58 12.90 -7.36
CA ILE A 130 11.99 12.53 -8.71
C ILE A 130 10.74 12.24 -9.53
N ASN A 131 10.53 12.98 -10.61
CA ASN A 131 9.61 12.60 -11.68
C ASN A 131 10.22 11.40 -12.41
N LEU A 132 9.61 10.23 -12.24
CA LEU A 132 10.18 8.95 -12.66
C LEU A 132 10.27 8.80 -14.20
N PRO A 133 9.23 9.14 -15.00
CA PRO A 133 9.32 9.13 -16.46
C PRO A 133 10.42 10.00 -17.04
N GLU A 134 10.64 11.18 -16.45
CA GLU A 134 11.63 12.16 -16.96
C GLU A 134 13.00 12.00 -16.31
N ASN A 135 13.10 11.20 -15.25
CA ASN A 135 14.27 11.12 -14.36
C ASN A 135 14.77 12.52 -13.92
N LYS A 136 13.82 13.41 -13.60
CA LYS A 136 14.11 14.78 -13.17
C LYS A 136 13.82 14.95 -11.70
N GLU A 137 14.84 15.37 -10.97
CA GLU A 137 14.71 15.75 -9.57
C GLU A 137 14.26 17.20 -9.45
N ALA A 138 13.35 17.46 -8.52
CA ALA A 138 12.91 18.78 -8.15
C ALA A 138 12.74 18.87 -6.63
N THR A 139 13.05 20.05 -6.10
CA THR A 139 12.92 20.34 -4.67
C THR A 139 11.99 21.53 -4.50
N GLU A 140 10.96 21.36 -3.69
CA GLU A 140 9.90 22.33 -3.45
C GLU A 140 9.76 22.61 -1.94
N GLU A 141 9.44 23.85 -1.57
CA GLU A 141 9.23 24.25 -0.18
C GLU A 141 7.75 24.21 0.20
N PHE A 142 7.46 23.73 1.40
CA PHE A 142 6.11 23.62 1.96
C PHE A 142 6.06 24.13 3.39
N ASP A 143 4.92 24.69 3.79
CA ASP A 143 4.69 25.15 5.17
C ASP A 143 4.47 23.96 6.13
N ALA A 144 4.01 22.82 5.61
CA ALA A 144 3.80 21.59 6.38
C ALA A 144 3.91 20.35 5.50
N VAL A 145 4.18 19.20 6.13
CA VAL A 145 4.23 17.89 5.48
C VAL A 145 3.34 16.88 6.22
N ILE A 146 2.59 16.07 5.47
CA ILE A 146 1.80 14.95 5.98
C ILE A 146 2.33 13.65 5.36
N ILE A 147 2.85 12.75 6.20
CA ILE A 147 3.44 11.49 5.77
C ILE A 147 2.36 10.40 5.70
N CYS A 148 2.11 9.87 4.50
CA CYS A 148 1.06 8.88 4.19
C CYS A 148 1.60 7.70 3.35
N ASN A 149 2.91 7.39 3.46
CA ASN A 149 3.64 6.42 2.63
C ASN A 149 3.43 4.94 3.02
N GLY A 150 2.72 4.67 4.12
CA GLY A 150 2.46 3.32 4.60
C GLY A 150 3.66 2.65 5.29
N HIS A 151 3.42 1.52 5.94
CA HIS A 151 4.43 0.80 6.74
C HIS A 151 4.35 -0.73 6.60
N HIS A 152 3.60 -1.24 5.61
CA HIS A 152 3.41 -2.68 5.35
C HIS A 152 4.04 -3.13 4.03
N ASN A 153 5.09 -2.43 3.59
CA ASN A 153 5.79 -2.63 2.32
C ASN A 153 7.26 -3.06 2.50
N GLU A 154 7.85 -2.87 3.67
CA GLU A 154 9.20 -3.35 3.98
C GLU A 154 9.13 -4.71 4.69
N PRO A 155 9.54 -5.82 4.03
CA PRO A 155 9.45 -7.14 4.61
C PRO A 155 10.50 -7.36 5.70
N TYR A 156 10.08 -7.83 6.88
CA TYR A 156 10.99 -8.32 7.90
C TYR A 156 11.26 -9.81 7.69
N MET A 157 12.45 -10.13 7.19
CA MET A 157 12.91 -11.51 7.07
C MET A 157 13.59 -11.94 8.38
N GLY A 158 12.87 -12.69 9.21
CA GLY A 158 13.43 -13.25 10.43
C GLY A 158 14.61 -14.20 10.16
N ASN A 159 15.52 -14.29 11.14
CA ASN A 159 16.65 -15.22 11.07
C ASN A 159 16.22 -16.62 11.53
N PHE A 160 16.12 -17.57 10.61
CA PHE A 160 15.81 -18.96 10.91
C PHE A 160 17.07 -19.83 10.77
N PRO A 161 17.50 -20.56 11.82
CA PRO A 161 18.60 -21.51 11.71
C PRO A 161 18.37 -22.52 10.58
N GLY A 162 19.36 -22.71 9.72
CA GLY A 162 19.30 -23.63 8.58
C GLY A 162 18.53 -23.12 7.36
N VAL A 163 18.02 -21.88 7.35
CA VAL A 163 17.30 -21.33 6.18
C VAL A 163 18.18 -21.22 4.95
N ALA A 164 19.48 -20.96 5.12
CA ALA A 164 20.45 -20.90 4.02
C ALA A 164 20.66 -22.28 3.35
N ASP A 165 20.47 -23.36 4.10
CA ASP A 165 20.61 -24.73 3.60
C ASP A 165 19.32 -25.29 2.99
N PHE A 166 18.19 -24.62 3.26
CA PHE A 166 16.89 -25.01 2.75
C PHE A 166 16.85 -24.93 1.22
N LYS A 167 16.53 -26.06 0.57
CA LYS A 167 16.50 -26.18 -0.90
C LYS A 167 15.16 -25.79 -1.51
N GLY A 168 14.16 -25.52 -0.67
CA GLY A 168 12.86 -25.03 -1.12
C GLY A 168 12.84 -23.53 -1.29
N GLU A 169 11.70 -23.04 -1.78
CA GLU A 169 11.46 -21.61 -1.93
C GLU A 169 11.19 -20.96 -0.58
N VAL A 170 11.83 -19.81 -0.34
CA VAL A 170 11.59 -18.96 0.84
C VAL A 170 11.03 -17.63 0.34
N MET A 171 9.89 -17.21 0.90
CA MET A 171 9.17 -16.03 0.44
C MET A 171 8.50 -15.33 1.62
N HIS A 172 8.56 -13.99 1.65
CA HIS A 172 7.78 -13.17 2.59
C HIS A 172 6.34 -12.98 2.09
N SER A 173 5.37 -12.79 3.00
CA SER A 173 3.97 -12.54 2.64
C SER A 173 3.79 -11.34 1.69
N HIS A 174 4.67 -10.34 1.79
CA HIS A 174 4.74 -9.19 0.87
C HIS A 174 4.84 -9.59 -0.61
N SER A 175 5.50 -10.72 -0.91
CA SER A 175 5.69 -11.23 -2.28
C SER A 175 4.65 -12.30 -2.67
N TYR A 176 3.77 -12.72 -1.75
CA TYR A 176 2.70 -13.65 -2.08
C TYR A 176 1.67 -12.98 -2.99
N ARG A 177 1.18 -13.70 -4.01
CA ARG A 177 0.21 -13.18 -4.99
C ARG A 177 -0.94 -14.12 -5.28
N THR A 178 -0.65 -15.41 -5.44
CA THR A 178 -1.64 -16.39 -5.87
C THR A 178 -1.37 -17.77 -5.24
N PRO A 179 -2.41 -18.52 -4.85
CA PRO A 179 -2.25 -19.84 -4.24
C PRO A 179 -1.81 -20.91 -5.24
N GLU A 180 -2.10 -20.74 -6.53
CA GLU A 180 -1.87 -21.75 -7.57
C GLU A 180 -0.39 -22.12 -7.72
N LYS A 181 0.54 -21.19 -7.40
CA LYS A 181 2.00 -21.44 -7.39
C LYS A 181 2.43 -22.51 -6.38
N PHE A 182 1.58 -22.77 -5.39
CA PHE A 182 1.82 -23.73 -4.30
C PHE A 182 1.06 -25.04 -4.50
N SER A 183 0.45 -25.24 -5.67
CA SER A 183 -0.27 -26.48 -6.00
C SER A 183 0.62 -27.70 -5.81
N ASN A 184 0.11 -28.71 -5.10
CA ASN A 184 0.81 -29.95 -4.77
C ASN A 184 2.10 -29.77 -3.92
N LYS A 185 2.34 -28.58 -3.35
CA LYS A 185 3.49 -28.35 -2.46
C LYS A 185 3.13 -28.57 -0.99
N THR A 186 4.13 -28.89 -0.18
CA THR A 186 4.05 -28.74 1.28
C THR A 186 4.55 -27.35 1.65
N VAL A 187 3.71 -26.56 2.31
CA VAL A 187 4.02 -25.17 2.67
C VAL A 187 4.16 -25.06 4.19
N LEU A 188 5.19 -24.35 4.65
CA LEU A 188 5.32 -23.92 6.05
C LEU A 188 5.04 -22.42 6.12
N ILE A 189 4.01 -22.04 6.86
CA ILE A 189 3.70 -20.63 7.16
C ILE A 189 4.33 -20.27 8.50
N CYS A 190 5.18 -19.25 8.44
CA CYS A 190 5.96 -18.72 9.54
C CYS A 190 5.31 -17.41 10.03
N GLY A 191 4.55 -17.47 11.13
CA GLY A 191 3.86 -16.33 11.72
C GLY A 191 2.36 -16.57 11.89
N ALA A 192 1.80 -16.08 13.00
CA ALA A 192 0.39 -16.24 13.37
C ALA A 192 -0.41 -14.92 13.35
N GLY A 193 0.12 -13.89 12.66
CA GLY A 193 -0.59 -12.63 12.43
C GLY A 193 -1.59 -12.72 11.27
N PRO A 194 -2.27 -11.60 10.92
CA PRO A 194 -3.32 -11.58 9.90
C PRO A 194 -2.91 -12.21 8.56
N SER A 195 -1.73 -11.89 8.04
CA SER A 195 -1.23 -12.48 6.79
C SER A 195 -1.03 -13.98 6.87
N GLY A 196 -0.44 -14.49 7.96
CA GLY A 196 -0.20 -15.93 8.12
C GLY A 196 -1.49 -16.72 8.19
N ILE A 197 -2.48 -16.19 8.91
CA ILE A 197 -3.82 -16.77 9.01
C ILE A 197 -4.52 -16.77 7.66
N ASP A 198 -4.61 -15.62 6.99
CA ASP A 198 -5.38 -15.48 5.75
C ASP A 198 -4.75 -16.25 4.57
N ILE A 199 -3.42 -16.19 4.43
CA ILE A 199 -2.69 -16.97 3.39
C ILE A 199 -2.83 -18.48 3.64
N THR A 200 -2.89 -18.93 4.90
CA THR A 200 -3.17 -20.33 5.21
C THR A 200 -4.53 -20.77 4.66
N TYR A 201 -5.56 -19.92 4.80
CA TYR A 201 -6.88 -20.20 4.23
C TYR A 201 -6.88 -20.14 2.70
N ASP A 202 -6.21 -19.16 2.11
CA ASP A 202 -6.12 -19.02 0.65
C ASP A 202 -5.42 -20.23 -0.01
N LEU A 203 -4.42 -20.79 0.68
CA LEU A 203 -3.69 -21.99 0.23
C LEU A 203 -4.45 -23.30 0.44
N ALA A 204 -5.51 -23.32 1.27
CA ALA A 204 -6.11 -24.56 1.77
C ALA A 204 -6.63 -25.50 0.67
N ASN A 205 -7.08 -24.93 -0.45
CA ASN A 205 -7.60 -25.69 -1.59
C ASN A 205 -6.55 -25.99 -2.68
N CYS A 206 -5.31 -25.51 -2.53
CA CYS A 206 -4.26 -25.65 -3.54
C CYS A 206 -3.05 -26.46 -3.03
N ALA A 207 -2.57 -26.17 -1.82
CA ALA A 207 -1.40 -26.85 -1.25
C ALA A 207 -1.73 -28.30 -0.85
N SER A 208 -0.75 -29.20 -0.97
CA SER A 208 -0.91 -30.61 -0.55
C SER A 208 -0.94 -30.73 0.98
N LYS A 209 -0.14 -29.92 1.67
CA LYS A 209 -0.09 -29.85 3.13
C LYS A 209 0.36 -28.47 3.58
N ILE A 210 -0.29 -27.92 4.59
CA ILE A 210 0.08 -26.65 5.20
C ILE A 210 0.45 -26.92 6.65
N ASN A 211 1.65 -26.50 7.05
CA ASN A 211 2.07 -26.46 8.44
C ASN A 211 2.18 -25.00 8.86
N THR A 212 1.76 -24.67 10.07
CA THR A 212 1.89 -23.33 10.62
C THR A 212 2.81 -23.36 11.83
N ARG A 213 3.66 -22.34 11.97
CA ARG A 213 4.49 -22.13 13.15
C ARG A 213 4.33 -20.70 13.61
N SER A 214 3.87 -20.52 14.85
CA SER A 214 3.91 -19.20 15.48
C SER A 214 5.35 -18.79 15.72
N ILE A 215 5.65 -17.55 15.37
CA ILE A 215 6.93 -16.92 15.65
C ILE A 215 6.59 -15.72 16.52
N THR A 216 6.83 -15.86 17.81
CA THR A 216 6.90 -14.72 18.70
C THR A 216 8.21 -14.01 18.40
N CYS A 217 8.13 -12.79 17.87
CA CYS A 217 9.23 -11.85 17.88
C CYS A 217 9.61 -11.51 19.32
#